data_AF-A0A8B9TM28-F1
#
_entry.id   AF-A0A8B9TM28-F1
#
_cell.length_a   1.000
_cell.length_b   1.000
_cell.length_c   1.000
_cell.angle_alpha   90.00
_cell.angle_beta   90.00
_cell.angle_gamma   90.00
#
_symmetry.space_group_name_H-M   'P 1'
#
loop_
_entity.id
_entity.type
_entity.pdbx_description
1 polymer ?
#
loop_
_entity_poly.entity_id
_entity_poly.type
_entity_poly.pdbx_seq_one_letter_code
_entity_poly.pdbx_strand_id
1 'polypeptide(L)'
;GAPSALLTPFFPPFFFLPPCAAAEPPLRWEPRCRQQLRHLQDGARIAARLPPRLEGHWVSTGCEVRPGPEFLTRSYLFYANRLFKAYQFYYWDPSCREPSYSLVIKGKLRLRQASWITRGATEADYHLHKVGIVFHSQKAMREVASWINQTSSEGCSGFLPPGRTWASGALYELLSAKS
;
A
#
# COMPACT_ATOMS: atom_id res chain seq x y z
N GLY A 1 3.98 -10.76 31.06
CA GLY A 1 3.90 -12.16 30.60
C GLY A 1 2.90 -12.23 29.48
N ALA A 2 3.27 -12.85 28.36
CA ALA A 2 2.36 -13.26 27.28
C ALA A 2 1.44 -14.42 27.76
N PRO A 3 0.42 -14.89 27.00
CA PRO A 3 0.52 -15.34 25.59
C PRO A 3 -0.48 -14.61 24.65
N SER A 4 -0.10 -14.33 23.40
CA SER A 4 -0.29 -15.18 22.21
C SER A 4 -1.72 -15.71 22.03
N ALA A 5 -2.48 -15.07 21.12
CA ALA A 5 -3.64 -15.68 20.46
C ALA A 5 -3.33 -15.77 18.96
N LEU A 6 -2.96 -16.97 18.53
CA LEU A 6 -2.93 -17.42 17.16
C LEU A 6 -4.38 -17.55 16.68
N LEU A 7 -4.76 -16.81 15.63
CA LEU A 7 -5.95 -17.11 14.84
C LEU A 7 -5.50 -17.98 13.65
N THR A 8 -5.68 -19.28 13.78
CA THR A 8 -5.74 -20.22 12.67
C THR A 8 -7.10 -20.09 11.98
N PRO A 9 -7.20 -20.19 10.65
CA PRO A 9 -8.46 -20.48 9.99
C PRO A 9 -8.56 -22.00 9.75
N PHE A 10 -9.63 -22.58 10.29
CA PHE A 10 -10.20 -23.86 9.85
C PHE A 10 -10.55 -23.77 8.36
N PHE A 11 -10.05 -24.72 7.55
CA PHE A 11 -10.54 -24.99 6.20
C PHE A 11 -11.62 -26.09 6.27
N PRO A 12 -12.79 -25.93 5.61
CA PRO A 12 -13.74 -27.04 5.44
C PRO A 12 -13.20 -28.05 4.41
N PRO A 13 -13.57 -29.34 4.51
CA PRO A 13 -13.22 -30.34 3.51
C PRO A 13 -14.16 -30.21 2.29
N PHE A 14 -13.70 -30.69 1.14
CA PHE A 14 -14.39 -30.73 -0.16
C PHE A 14 -14.31 -29.45 -1.01
N PHE A 15 -13.13 -29.22 -1.58
CA PHE A 15 -13.04 -28.75 -2.96
C PHE A 15 -12.30 -29.79 -3.79
N PHE A 16 -12.92 -30.21 -4.88
CA PHE A 16 -12.29 -30.97 -5.95
C PHE A 16 -10.98 -30.26 -6.34
N LEU A 17 -9.85 -30.94 -6.19
CA LEU A 17 -8.58 -30.52 -6.77
C LEU A 17 -8.77 -30.42 -8.30
N PRO A 18 -8.59 -29.26 -8.93
CA PRO A 18 -8.47 -29.22 -10.38
C PRO A 18 -7.24 -30.05 -10.78
N PRO A 19 -7.27 -30.75 -11.93
CA PRO A 19 -6.08 -31.42 -12.46
C PRO A 19 -4.95 -30.40 -12.52
N CYS A 20 -3.77 -30.79 -12.00
CA CYS A 20 -2.57 -29.98 -11.96
C CYS A 20 -2.47 -29.11 -13.22
N ALA A 21 -2.71 -27.80 -13.05
CA ALA A 21 -2.34 -26.83 -14.05
C ALA A 21 -0.84 -27.03 -14.32
N ALA A 22 -0.49 -27.11 -15.61
CA ALA A 22 0.87 -27.34 -16.06
C ALA A 22 1.85 -26.50 -15.24
N ALA A 23 2.84 -27.16 -14.64
CA ALA A 23 3.89 -26.48 -13.91
C ALA A 23 4.52 -25.44 -14.82
N GLU A 24 4.36 -24.16 -14.45
CA GLU A 24 5.14 -23.08 -15.02
C GLU A 24 6.61 -23.50 -15.05
N PRO A 25 7.32 -23.37 -16.17
CA PRO A 25 8.71 -23.77 -16.26
C PRO A 25 9.47 -23.06 -15.14
N PRO A 26 10.33 -23.77 -14.38
CA PRO A 26 11.05 -23.16 -13.27
C PRO A 26 11.78 -21.94 -13.79
N LEU A 27 11.46 -20.77 -13.23
CA LEU A 27 12.07 -19.49 -13.60
C LEU A 27 13.58 -19.70 -13.66
N ARG A 28 14.15 -19.61 -14.88
CA ARG A 28 15.57 -19.87 -15.15
C ARG A 28 16.37 -18.68 -14.63
N TRP A 29 16.53 -18.65 -13.32
CA TRP A 29 17.28 -17.63 -12.61
C TRP A 29 18.75 -17.68 -13.03
N GLU A 30 19.32 -16.52 -13.28
CA GLU A 30 20.70 -16.38 -13.73
C GLU A 30 21.67 -17.02 -12.70
N PRO A 31 22.72 -17.75 -13.13
CA PRO A 31 23.59 -18.51 -12.22
C PRO A 31 24.20 -17.67 -11.10
N ARG A 32 24.59 -16.43 -11.42
CA ARG A 32 25.11 -15.43 -10.47
C ARG A 32 24.13 -15.17 -9.33
N CYS A 33 22.86 -15.09 -9.70
CA CYS A 33 21.78 -14.68 -8.85
C CYS A 33 21.35 -15.87 -7.95
N ARG A 34 21.56 -17.12 -8.39
CA ARG A 34 21.42 -18.33 -7.56
C ARG A 34 22.54 -18.46 -6.53
N GLN A 35 23.77 -18.17 -6.93
CA GLN A 35 24.94 -18.21 -6.03
C GLN A 35 24.82 -17.16 -4.93
N GLN A 36 24.33 -15.98 -5.28
CA GLN A 36 24.10 -14.90 -4.32
C GLN A 36 22.97 -15.24 -3.34
N LEU A 37 21.90 -15.91 -3.80
CA LEU A 37 20.85 -16.42 -2.93
C LEU A 37 21.37 -17.48 -1.94
N ARG A 38 22.23 -18.41 -2.40
CA ARG A 38 22.87 -19.40 -1.51
C ARG A 38 23.71 -18.71 -0.43
N HIS A 39 24.55 -17.74 -0.81
CA HIS A 39 25.32 -16.94 0.16
C HIS A 39 24.44 -16.23 1.22
N LEU A 40 23.25 -15.77 0.84
CA LEU A 40 22.29 -15.16 1.75
C LEU A 40 21.58 -16.20 2.65
N GLN A 41 21.35 -17.41 2.14
CA GLN A 41 20.76 -18.53 2.88
C GLN A 41 21.77 -19.15 3.88
N ASP A 42 23.05 -19.18 3.51
CA ASP A 42 24.15 -19.79 4.27
C ASP A 42 24.73 -18.87 5.36
N GLY A 43 24.03 -17.80 5.74
CA GLY A 43 24.34 -17.02 6.94
C GLY A 43 24.98 -15.65 6.72
N ALA A 44 25.02 -15.11 5.50
CA ALA A 44 25.27 -13.68 5.33
C ALA A 44 24.14 -12.90 6.03
N ARG A 45 24.47 -12.15 7.08
CA ARG A 45 23.50 -11.30 7.80
C ARG A 45 22.97 -10.23 6.83
N ILE A 46 21.75 -10.41 6.32
CA ILE A 46 21.03 -9.37 5.57
C ILE A 46 20.68 -8.26 6.57
N ALA A 47 21.59 -7.29 6.69
CA ALA A 47 21.40 -6.12 7.54
C ALA A 47 20.86 -4.96 6.70
N ALA A 48 19.88 -4.24 7.24
CA ALA A 48 19.47 -2.97 6.66
C ALA A 48 20.56 -1.93 6.87
N ARG A 49 20.92 -1.17 5.82
CA ARG A 49 21.81 -0.01 5.97
C ARG A 49 21.01 1.14 6.58
N LEU A 50 21.35 1.54 7.80
CA LEU A 50 20.69 2.63 8.52
C LEU A 50 21.55 3.91 8.51
N PRO A 51 20.99 5.10 8.21
CA PRO A 51 19.66 5.29 7.63
C PRO A 51 19.65 4.94 6.13
N PRO A 52 18.57 4.34 5.59
CA PRO A 52 18.45 4.11 4.16
C PRO A 52 18.40 5.44 3.37
N ARG A 53 18.94 5.39 2.15
CA ARG A 53 18.82 6.45 1.15
C ARG A 53 17.54 6.20 0.34
N LEU A 54 16.51 7.00 0.60
CA LEU A 54 15.20 6.88 -0.04
C LEU A 54 14.94 7.96 -1.08
N GLU A 55 15.82 8.95 -1.17
CA GLU A 55 15.71 10.10 -2.08
C GLU A 55 15.45 9.65 -3.52
N GLY A 56 14.52 10.35 -4.18
CA GLY A 56 14.19 10.09 -5.58
C GLY A 56 12.73 9.69 -5.78
N HIS A 57 12.45 9.28 -7.01
CA HIS A 57 11.12 8.93 -7.50
C HIS A 57 10.96 7.41 -7.57
N TRP A 58 9.97 6.90 -6.85
CA TRP A 58 9.64 5.48 -6.75
C TRP A 58 8.29 5.25 -7.40
N VAL A 59 8.26 4.46 -8.46
CA VAL A 59 7.06 4.22 -9.26
C VAL A 59 6.81 2.73 -9.35
N SER A 60 5.55 2.33 -9.18
CA SER A 60 5.14 0.95 -9.42
C SER A 60 5.41 0.58 -10.88
N THR A 61 6.00 -0.59 -11.10
CA THR A 61 6.25 -1.12 -12.45
C THR A 61 5.03 -1.82 -13.04
N GLY A 62 4.00 -2.06 -12.23
CA GLY A 62 2.77 -2.74 -12.63
C GLY A 62 1.66 -2.55 -11.59
N CYS A 63 0.53 -3.21 -11.83
CA CYS A 63 -0.62 -3.19 -10.91
C CYS A 63 -0.30 -4.01 -9.65
N GLU A 64 -0.36 -3.39 -8.49
CA GLU A 64 -0.17 -4.06 -7.20
C GLU A 64 -1.51 -4.62 -6.72
N VAL A 65 -1.52 -5.92 -6.39
CA VAL A 65 -2.67 -6.59 -5.77
C VAL A 65 -2.37 -6.74 -4.28
N ARG A 66 -3.25 -6.22 -3.41
CA ARG A 66 -3.16 -6.41 -1.96
C ARG A 66 -4.22 -7.41 -1.49
N PRO A 67 -4.01 -8.09 -0.34
CA PRO A 67 -5.09 -8.85 0.29
C PRO A 67 -6.31 -7.94 0.55
N GLY A 68 -7.46 -8.29 -0.04
CA GLY A 68 -8.65 -7.44 -0.16
C GLY A 68 -8.91 -7.03 -1.63
N PRO A 69 -10.08 -6.42 -1.96
CA PRO A 69 -10.35 -5.92 -3.32
C PRO A 69 -9.62 -4.58 -3.57
N GLU A 70 -8.30 -4.54 -3.34
CA GLU A 70 -7.47 -3.35 -3.51
C GLU A 70 -6.44 -3.57 -4.62
N PHE A 71 -6.67 -2.92 -5.77
CA PHE A 71 -5.73 -2.84 -6.88
C PHE A 71 -5.19 -1.41 -6.98
N LEU A 72 -3.87 -1.24 -7.00
CA LEU A 72 -3.30 0.10 -7.08
C LEU A 72 -1.97 0.22 -7.82
N THR A 73 -1.67 1.44 -8.25
CA THR A 73 -0.32 1.87 -8.64
C THR A 73 0.11 3.06 -7.77
N ARG A 74 1.42 3.24 -7.62
CA ARG A 74 2.02 4.21 -6.71
C ARG A 74 3.10 5.02 -7.42
N SER A 75 3.20 6.29 -7.06
CA SER A 75 4.22 7.21 -7.54
C SER A 75 4.62 8.12 -6.39
N TYR A 76 5.78 7.84 -5.77
CA TYR A 76 6.24 8.49 -4.55
C TYR A 76 7.53 9.25 -4.79
N LEU A 77 7.59 10.48 -4.29
CA LEU A 77 8.76 11.33 -4.37
C LEU A 77 9.24 11.63 -2.95
N PHE A 78 10.44 11.15 -2.62
CA PHE A 78 11.10 11.41 -1.35
C PHE A 78 12.22 12.44 -1.53
N TYR A 79 12.21 13.44 -0.66
CA TYR A 79 13.21 14.51 -0.65
C TYR A 79 14.28 14.24 0.41
N ALA A 80 15.46 14.86 0.27
CA ALA A 80 16.58 14.69 1.20
C ALA A 80 16.23 15.10 2.65
N ASN A 81 15.32 16.07 2.81
CA ASN A 81 14.81 16.53 4.11
C ASN A 81 13.74 15.60 4.72
N ARG A 82 13.57 14.38 4.18
CA ARG A 82 12.60 13.36 4.59
C ARG A 82 11.14 13.75 4.41
N LEU A 83 10.86 14.85 3.72
CA LEU A 83 9.51 15.10 3.21
C LEU A 83 9.21 14.13 2.08
N PHE A 84 7.92 13.84 1.88
CA PHE A 84 7.47 13.05 0.75
C PHE A 84 6.18 13.61 0.14
N LYS A 85 6.03 13.34 -1.16
CA LYS A 85 4.75 13.39 -1.86
C LYS A 85 4.44 11.99 -2.35
N ALA A 86 3.24 11.51 -2.08
CA ALA A 86 2.80 10.19 -2.51
C ALA A 86 1.51 10.31 -3.29
N TYR A 87 1.50 9.74 -4.50
CA TYR A 87 0.33 9.54 -5.32
C TYR A 87 0.00 8.05 -5.31
N GLN A 88 -1.23 7.72 -4.94
CA GLN A 88 -1.76 6.36 -5.01
C GLN A 88 -2.99 6.37 -5.90
N PHE A 89 -3.01 5.51 -6.91
CA PHE A 89 -4.13 5.40 -7.84
C PHE A 89 -4.79 4.05 -7.61
N TYR A 90 -6.07 4.07 -7.22
CA TYR A 90 -6.85 2.86 -6.92
C TYR A 90 -7.76 2.51 -8.08
N TYR A 91 -7.92 1.22 -8.33
CA TYR A 91 -8.65 0.66 -9.47
C TYR A 91 -9.63 -0.42 -9.02
N TRP A 92 -10.66 -0.64 -9.84
CA TRP A 92 -11.64 -1.71 -9.62
C TRP A 92 -11.18 -3.07 -10.12
N ASP A 93 -10.23 -3.09 -11.05
CA ASP A 93 -9.80 -4.28 -11.76
C ASP A 93 -8.31 -4.59 -11.53
N PRO A 94 -7.91 -5.87 -11.61
CA PRO A 94 -6.52 -6.30 -11.41
C PRO A 94 -5.57 -5.87 -12.52
N SER A 95 -6.09 -5.35 -13.64
CA SER A 95 -5.26 -4.81 -14.73
C SER A 95 -5.05 -3.31 -14.65
N CYS A 96 -5.57 -2.65 -13.59
CA CYS A 96 -5.48 -1.22 -13.36
C CYS A 96 -5.97 -0.39 -14.57
N ARG A 97 -7.13 -0.75 -15.13
CA ARG A 97 -7.75 -0.07 -16.29
C ARG A 97 -8.96 0.79 -15.93
N GLU A 98 -9.68 0.44 -14.87
CA GLU A 98 -10.88 1.10 -14.42
C GLU A 98 -10.60 1.89 -13.12
N PRO A 99 -10.28 3.20 -13.22
CA PRO A 99 -9.90 3.99 -12.07
C PRO A 99 -11.09 4.23 -11.13
N SER A 100 -10.85 4.06 -9.82
CA SER A 100 -11.83 4.30 -8.77
C SER A 100 -11.64 5.68 -8.13
N TYR A 101 -10.56 5.83 -7.37
CA TYR A 101 -10.17 7.09 -6.73
C TYR A 101 -8.65 7.19 -6.68
N SER A 102 -8.13 8.36 -6.29
CA SER A 102 -6.70 8.56 -6.09
C SER A 102 -6.44 9.39 -4.86
N LEU A 103 -5.34 9.07 -4.17
CA LEU A 103 -4.88 9.82 -3.00
C LEU A 103 -3.66 10.66 -3.34
N VAL A 104 -3.67 11.89 -2.87
CA VAL A 104 -2.56 12.83 -2.90
C VAL A 104 -2.13 13.10 -1.48
N ILE A 105 -0.97 12.58 -1.11
CA ILE A 105 -0.48 12.58 0.27
C ILE A 105 0.80 13.39 0.35
N LYS A 106 0.89 14.25 1.36
CA LYS A 106 2.12 14.99 1.71
C LYS A 106 2.42 14.74 3.18
N GLY A 107 3.69 14.50 3.49
CA GLY A 107 4.09 14.25 4.86
C GLY A 107 5.60 14.24 5.05
N LYS A 108 6.00 13.78 6.23
CA LYS A 108 7.40 13.58 6.62
C LYS A 108 7.59 12.16 7.13
N LEU A 109 8.68 11.54 6.69
CA LEU A 109 9.08 10.21 7.12
C LEU A 109 10.06 10.30 8.30
N ARG A 110 9.86 9.47 9.32
CA ARG A 110 10.82 9.27 10.40
C ARG A 110 11.30 7.82 10.37
N LEU A 111 12.53 7.63 9.90
CA LEU A 111 13.18 6.33 9.88
C LEU A 111 13.57 5.90 11.31
N ARG A 112 13.36 4.63 11.60
CA ARG A 112 13.61 3.99 12.90
C ARG A 112 14.73 2.96 12.77
N GLN A 113 14.63 1.85 13.48
CA GLN A 113 15.56 0.73 13.44
C GLN A 113 15.35 -0.20 12.23
N ALA A 114 16.25 -1.15 12.07
CA ALA A 114 16.04 -2.29 11.18
C ALA A 114 14.82 -3.08 11.66
N SER A 115 14.02 -3.58 10.70
CA SER A 115 12.83 -4.35 11.04
C SER A 115 13.18 -5.68 11.67
N TRP A 116 12.49 -6.02 12.76
CA TRP A 116 12.59 -7.33 13.39
C TRP A 116 11.78 -8.40 12.67
N ILE A 117 10.74 -7.99 11.93
CA ILE A 117 9.84 -8.87 11.17
C ILE A 117 10.44 -9.18 9.79
N THR A 118 10.89 -8.16 9.07
CA THR A 118 11.37 -8.29 7.69
C THR A 118 12.86 -8.02 7.61
N ARG A 119 13.67 -9.07 7.45
CA ARG A 119 15.13 -8.94 7.30
C ARG A 119 15.49 -7.98 6.18
N GLY A 120 16.43 -7.07 6.42
CA GLY A 120 16.85 -6.04 5.47
C GLY A 120 15.92 -4.83 5.33
N ALA A 121 14.73 -4.84 5.93
CA ALA A 121 13.84 -3.68 5.94
C ALA A 121 14.19 -2.69 7.06
N THR A 122 13.72 -1.45 6.92
CA THR A 122 13.81 -0.41 7.95
C THR A 122 12.41 -0.02 8.38
N GLU A 123 12.16 0.03 9.68
CA GLU A 123 10.91 0.54 10.26
C GLU A 123 10.83 2.05 10.07
N ALA A 124 9.63 2.57 9.80
CA ALA A 124 9.44 3.99 9.59
C ALA A 124 8.05 4.45 10.06
N ASP A 125 8.02 5.63 10.69
CA ASP A 125 6.78 6.32 11.03
C ASP A 125 6.48 7.41 9.99
N TYR A 126 5.20 7.63 9.75
CA TYR A 126 4.71 8.62 8.80
C TYR A 126 3.96 9.73 9.55
N HIS A 127 4.44 10.97 9.40
CA HIS A 127 3.72 12.16 9.84
C HIS A 127 3.02 12.77 8.63
N LEU A 128 1.71 12.60 8.54
CA LEU A 128 0.91 13.12 7.44
C LEU A 128 0.60 14.60 7.67
N HIS A 129 0.93 15.45 6.70
CA HIS A 129 0.60 16.88 6.73
C HIS A 129 -0.72 17.13 6.00
N LYS A 130 -0.87 16.55 4.81
CA LYS A 130 -2.06 16.67 3.99
C LYS A 130 -2.41 15.37 3.30
N VAL A 131 -3.69 15.05 3.26
CA VAL A 131 -4.26 13.96 2.47
C VAL A 131 -5.42 14.53 1.69
N GLY A 132 -5.39 14.37 0.38
CA GLY A 132 -6.53 14.67 -0.48
C GLY A 132 -6.92 13.45 -1.31
N ILE A 133 -8.19 13.41 -1.69
CA ILE A 133 -8.77 12.35 -2.51
C ILE A 133 -9.40 12.94 -3.77
N VAL A 134 -9.23 12.24 -4.89
CA VAL A 134 -9.85 12.53 -6.18
C VAL A 134 -10.71 11.34 -6.55
N PHE A 135 -11.98 11.57 -6.88
CA PHE A 135 -12.87 10.52 -7.38
C PHE A 135 -12.96 10.56 -8.90
N HIS A 136 -12.91 9.38 -9.52
CA HIS A 136 -12.98 9.24 -10.98
C HIS A 136 -14.37 8.82 -11.48
N SER A 137 -15.29 8.49 -10.57
CA SER A 137 -16.70 8.24 -10.89
C SER A 137 -17.63 8.55 -9.70
N GLN A 138 -18.91 8.78 -9.99
CA GLN A 138 -19.93 8.96 -8.96
C GLN A 138 -20.18 7.68 -8.15
N LYS A 139 -19.92 6.50 -8.75
CA LYS A 139 -19.96 5.20 -8.06
C LYS A 139 -18.86 5.15 -6.99
N ALA A 140 -17.61 5.43 -7.38
CA ALA A 140 -16.47 5.42 -6.46
C ALA A 140 -16.65 6.42 -5.30
N MET A 141 -17.15 7.63 -5.59
CA MET A 141 -17.45 8.60 -4.54
C MET A 141 -18.47 8.06 -3.53
N ARG A 142 -19.58 7.48 -3.99
CA ARG A 142 -20.63 6.95 -3.11
C ARG A 142 -20.15 5.78 -2.26
N GLU A 143 -19.37 4.87 -2.84
CA GLU A 143 -18.82 3.72 -2.14
C GLU A 143 -17.79 4.14 -1.08
N VAL A 144 -16.86 5.03 -1.42
CA VAL A 144 -15.90 5.55 -0.44
C VAL A 144 -16.60 6.34 0.67
N ALA A 145 -17.59 7.18 0.33
CA ALA A 145 -18.36 7.93 1.33
C ALA A 145 -19.13 7.01 2.29
N SER A 146 -19.69 5.90 1.79
CA SER A 146 -20.38 4.93 2.64
C SER A 146 -19.43 4.21 3.58
N TRP A 147 -18.24 3.81 3.10
CA TRP A 147 -17.20 3.20 3.93
C TRP A 147 -16.73 4.13 5.04
N ILE A 148 -16.47 5.40 4.73
CA ILE A 148 -16.05 6.41 5.71
C ILE A 148 -17.12 6.57 6.79
N ASN A 149 -18.39 6.70 6.40
CA ASN A 149 -19.50 6.86 7.35
C ASN A 149 -19.69 5.63 8.25
N GLN A 150 -19.41 4.43 7.76
CA GLN A 150 -19.54 3.18 8.53
C GLN A 150 -18.38 2.95 9.51
N THR A 151 -17.18 3.42 9.16
CA THR A 151 -15.96 3.19 9.97
C THR A 151 -15.67 4.32 10.95
N SER A 152 -16.29 5.49 10.80
CA SER A 152 -16.16 6.58 11.76
C SER A 152 -17.04 6.35 12.98
N SER A 153 -16.46 5.88 14.09
CA SER A 153 -17.16 5.76 15.38
C SER A 153 -17.52 7.11 16.00
N GLU A 154 -16.79 8.19 15.64
CA GLU A 154 -17.12 9.58 15.96
C GLU A 154 -16.61 10.50 14.82
N GLY A 155 -17.51 11.25 14.17
CA GLY A 155 -17.14 12.57 13.62
C GLY A 155 -16.61 12.70 12.19
N CYS A 156 -16.72 11.72 11.29
CA CYS A 156 -16.58 12.01 9.84
C CYS A 156 -17.89 12.50 9.22
N SER A 157 -18.65 13.33 9.93
CA SER A 157 -19.83 13.99 9.39
C SER A 157 -19.40 15.12 8.45
N GLY A 158 -19.72 15.00 7.15
CA GLY A 158 -19.55 16.08 6.18
C GLY A 158 -18.35 15.95 5.24
N PHE A 159 -17.90 14.73 4.90
CA PHE A 159 -16.90 14.49 3.84
C PHE A 159 -17.22 15.25 2.54
N LEU A 160 -18.52 15.43 2.25
CA LEU A 160 -19.00 16.44 1.31
C LEU A 160 -19.72 17.53 2.11
N PRO A 161 -19.33 18.82 2.00
CA PRO A 161 -20.03 19.89 2.69
C PRO A 161 -21.49 19.96 2.22
N PRO A 162 -22.45 20.20 3.12
CA PRO A 162 -23.86 20.32 2.75
C PRO A 162 -24.04 21.39 1.66
N GLY A 163 -24.72 21.05 0.57
CA GLY A 163 -25.04 21.99 -0.51
C GLY A 163 -24.00 22.15 -1.63
N ARG A 164 -22.87 21.43 -1.60
CA ARG A 164 -21.99 21.31 -2.78
C ARG A 164 -22.26 20.03 -3.55
N THR A 165 -22.48 20.16 -4.86
CA THR A 165 -22.45 19.03 -5.78
C THR A 165 -21.01 18.56 -5.95
N TRP A 166 -20.80 17.24 -5.82
CA TRP A 166 -19.52 16.62 -6.18
C TRP A 166 -19.21 16.90 -7.66
N ALA A 167 -17.95 17.24 -7.93
CA ALA A 167 -17.36 17.33 -9.25
C ALA A 167 -16.33 16.22 -9.47
N SER A 168 -16.39 15.58 -10.64
CA SER A 168 -15.40 14.59 -11.09
C SER A 168 -14.02 15.22 -11.24
N GLY A 169 -12.97 14.51 -10.83
CA GLY A 169 -11.59 14.98 -10.94
C GLY A 169 -11.19 16.10 -9.96
N ALA A 170 -12.12 16.63 -9.16
CA ALA A 170 -11.80 17.59 -8.12
C ALA A 170 -11.09 16.92 -6.93
N LEU A 171 -10.16 17.67 -6.29
CA LEU A 171 -9.45 17.24 -5.10
C LEU A 171 -10.23 17.66 -3.84
N TYR A 172 -10.61 16.68 -3.02
CA TYR A 172 -11.27 16.88 -1.73
C TYR A 172 -10.26 16.61 -0.61
N GLU A 173 -10.19 17.51 0.37
CA GLU A 173 -9.25 17.37 1.49
C GLU A 173 -9.82 16.41 2.55
N LEU A 174 -9.08 15.36 2.87
CA LEU A 174 -9.41 14.37 3.93
C LEU A 174 -8.71 14.71 5.24
N LEU A 175 -7.47 15.20 5.15
CA LEU A 175 -6.68 15.60 6.30
C LEU A 175 -5.89 16.85 5.94
N SER A 176 -5.91 17.82 6.85
CA SER A 176 -4.98 18.93 6.88
C SER A 176 -4.61 19.18 8.32
N ALA A 177 -3.39 18.78 8.70
CA ALA A 177 -2.85 19.13 9.99
C ALA A 177 -2.67 20.66 10.02
N LYS A 178 -3.35 21.34 10.96
CA LYS A 178 -3.08 22.76 11.22
C LYS A 178 -1.64 22.90 11.68
N SER A 179 -0.91 23.82 11.04
CA SER A 179 0.47 24.21 11.37
C SER A 179 0.55 24.87 12.73
#